data_AF-A0A924XHQ1-F1
#
_entry.id   AF-A0A924XHQ1-F1
#
_cell.length_a   1.000
_cell.length_b   1.000
_cell.length_c   1.000
_cell.angle_alpha   90.00
_cell.angle_beta   90.00
_cell.angle_gamma   90.00
#
_symmetry.space_group_name_H-M   'P 1'
#
loop_
_entity.id
_entity.type
_entity.pdbx_description
1 polymer ?
#
loop_
_entity_poly.entity_id
_entity_poly.type
_entity_poly.pdbx_seq_one_letter_code
_entity_poly.pdbx_strand_id
1 'polypeptide(L)'
;MRNIKSLQYIFALFALILGFGLTSKTFAAATIVIANNDPAGVGFNDTTVVSPVGGNTGTTLGQQRLNAFNEAARIWGSTLDSNVIITVRAQWTALTCTATSAVLGSAGATTVHANFANAPFQNSWYGGALANKINGADLNVTTPEINTNFNVNLGKTDCLNGSPFYLGFDENEGTG
;
A
#
# COMPACT_ATOMS: atom_id res chain seq x y z
N MET A 1 34.63 -41.92 64.90
CA MET A 1 34.10 -42.19 63.55
C MET A 1 33.48 -40.91 62.99
N ARG A 2 34.09 -40.39 61.90
CA ARG A 2 33.70 -39.33 60.95
C ARG A 2 32.94 -38.06 61.39
N ASN A 3 33.68 -36.95 61.31
CA ASN A 3 33.29 -35.56 60.98
C ASN A 3 32.11 -35.42 59.98
N ILE A 4 31.24 -34.42 60.17
CA ILE A 4 30.72 -33.52 59.13
C ILE A 4 30.44 -32.14 59.78
N LYS A 5 31.37 -31.19 59.57
CA LYS A 5 31.09 -29.74 59.55
C LYS A 5 31.19 -29.33 58.09
N SER A 6 30.07 -29.10 57.41
CA SER A 6 29.97 -28.42 56.11
C SER A 6 28.60 -28.76 55.49
N LEU A 7 27.59 -27.92 55.70
CA LEU A 7 26.51 -27.66 54.73
C LEU A 7 25.58 -26.51 55.21
N GLN A 8 26.17 -25.38 55.58
CA GLN A 8 25.45 -24.11 55.48
C GLN A 8 25.65 -23.61 54.03
N TYR A 9 24.66 -22.93 53.45
CA TYR A 9 24.68 -22.30 52.12
C TYR A 9 24.22 -23.10 50.90
N ILE A 10 23.17 -23.90 50.98
CA ILE A 10 22.38 -24.19 49.77
C ILE A 10 20.93 -24.31 50.18
N PHE A 11 20.10 -23.28 50.00
CA PHE A 11 18.69 -23.42 49.62
C PHE A 11 18.06 -22.04 49.42
N ALA A 12 17.53 -21.84 48.21
CA ALA A 12 16.53 -20.86 47.79
C ALA A 12 16.96 -19.39 47.60
N LEU A 13 17.74 -19.15 46.54
CA LEU A 13 17.51 -17.97 45.68
C LEU A 13 16.08 -18.10 45.09
N PHE A 14 15.10 -17.38 45.64
CA PHE A 14 13.86 -17.11 44.92
C PHE A 14 14.16 -15.99 43.92
N ALA A 15 14.51 -16.37 42.68
CA ALA A 15 14.63 -15.45 41.58
C ALA A 15 13.24 -14.86 41.26
N LEU A 16 13.02 -13.61 41.65
CA LEU A 16 11.91 -12.79 41.17
C LEU A 16 12.18 -12.45 39.70
N ILE A 17 11.82 -13.37 38.79
CA ILE A 17 11.74 -13.05 37.36
C ILE A 17 10.50 -12.18 37.20
N LEU A 18 10.67 -10.87 37.31
CA LEU A 18 9.70 -9.90 36.79
C LEU A 18 9.61 -10.17 35.29
N GLY A 19 8.54 -10.84 34.88
CA GLY A 19 8.18 -10.97 33.48
C GLY A 19 7.91 -9.58 32.91
N PHE A 20 8.94 -8.95 32.35
CA PHE A 20 8.76 -7.90 31.38
C PHE A 20 8.16 -8.59 30.14
N GLY A 21 6.84 -8.67 30.11
CA GLY A 21 6.10 -9.02 28.91
C GLY A 21 6.39 -7.95 27.87
N LEU A 22 7.41 -8.19 27.04
CA LEU A 22 7.58 -7.47 25.79
C LEU A 22 6.33 -7.76 24.98
N THR A 23 5.36 -6.86 25.01
CA THR A 23 4.24 -6.88 24.07
C THR A 23 4.83 -6.60 22.70
N SER A 24 5.22 -7.65 21.97
CA SER A 24 5.58 -7.52 20.58
C SER A 24 4.36 -6.98 19.84
N LYS A 25 4.45 -5.77 19.30
CA LYS A 25 3.49 -5.31 18.29
C LYS A 25 3.72 -6.20 17.08
N THR A 26 2.82 -7.15 16.85
CA THR A 26 2.82 -7.96 15.63
C THR A 26 2.51 -7.02 14.46
N PHE A 27 3.47 -6.81 13.57
CA PHE A 27 3.25 -6.07 12.33
C PHE A 27 2.40 -6.92 11.39
N ALA A 28 1.25 -6.41 10.97
CA ALA A 28 0.37 -7.08 10.01
C ALA A 28 0.54 -6.40 8.65
N ALA A 29 0.92 -7.18 7.63
CA ALA A 29 0.97 -6.68 6.26
C ALA A 29 -0.38 -6.07 5.87
N ALA A 30 -0.37 -4.83 5.39
CA ALA A 30 -1.57 -4.13 4.98
C ALA A 30 -2.18 -4.81 3.73
N THR A 31 -3.50 -4.98 3.76
CA THR A 31 -4.24 -5.40 2.57
C THR A 31 -4.68 -4.15 1.80
N ILE A 32 -4.19 -3.98 0.57
CA ILE A 32 -4.58 -2.90 -0.32
C ILE A 32 -5.48 -3.48 -1.42
N VAL A 33 -6.68 -2.92 -1.59
CA VAL A 33 -7.65 -3.35 -2.60
C VAL A 33 -7.84 -2.24 -3.62
N ILE A 34 -7.72 -2.58 -4.90
CA ILE A 34 -7.97 -1.65 -6.00
C ILE A 34 -9.46 -1.65 -6.36
N ALA A 35 -10.12 -0.51 -6.17
CA ALA A 35 -11.47 -0.25 -6.65
C ALA A 35 -11.39 0.43 -8.03
N ASN A 36 -11.54 -0.36 -9.08
CA ASN A 36 -11.55 0.12 -10.47
C ASN A 36 -12.76 1.03 -10.73
N ASN A 37 -12.50 2.27 -11.13
CA ASN A 37 -13.51 3.28 -11.43
C ASN A 37 -13.53 3.68 -12.92
N ASP A 38 -12.86 2.92 -13.79
CA ASP A 38 -12.90 3.17 -15.22
C ASP A 38 -14.22 2.71 -15.86
N PRO A 39 -14.74 3.43 -16.87
CA PRO A 39 -15.80 2.90 -17.73
C PRO A 39 -15.29 1.77 -18.62
N ALA A 40 -16.20 1.04 -19.27
CA ALA A 40 -15.83 0.00 -20.24
C ALA A 40 -14.97 0.57 -21.38
N GLY A 41 -13.90 -0.14 -21.76
CA GLY A 41 -13.01 0.24 -22.85
C GLY A 41 -11.96 1.30 -22.52
N VAL A 42 -11.87 1.75 -21.26
CA VAL A 42 -10.91 2.78 -20.82
C VAL A 42 -10.03 2.23 -19.70
N GLY A 43 -8.77 2.71 -19.62
CA GLY A 43 -7.91 2.48 -18.46
C GLY A 43 -7.69 1.01 -18.18
N PHE A 44 -8.10 0.55 -16.99
CA PHE A 44 -8.07 -0.85 -16.57
C PHE A 44 -9.04 -1.76 -17.34
N ASN A 45 -10.07 -1.20 -17.96
CA ASN A 45 -11.08 -1.92 -18.75
C ASN A 45 -10.83 -1.82 -20.26
N ASP A 46 -9.66 -1.36 -20.68
CA ASP A 46 -9.25 -1.29 -22.08
C ASP A 46 -9.02 -2.71 -22.64
N THR A 47 -9.81 -3.07 -23.66
CA THR A 47 -9.81 -4.41 -24.27
C THR A 47 -8.82 -4.55 -25.44
N THR A 48 -8.01 -3.54 -25.72
CA THR A 48 -7.00 -3.59 -26.79
C THR A 48 -6.05 -4.75 -26.54
N VAL A 49 -5.99 -5.70 -27.48
CA VAL A 49 -5.13 -6.89 -27.36
C VAL A 49 -3.66 -6.48 -27.49
N VAL A 50 -2.84 -6.93 -26.53
CA VAL A 50 -1.40 -6.70 -26.49
C VAL A 50 -0.68 -7.98 -26.06
N SER A 51 0.57 -8.13 -26.49
CA SER A 51 1.43 -9.21 -26.00
C SER A 51 1.81 -8.97 -24.53
N PRO A 52 1.94 -10.02 -23.71
CA PRO A 52 2.56 -9.94 -22.37
C PRO A 52 3.89 -9.19 -22.37
N VAL A 53 4.19 -8.47 -21.28
CA VAL A 53 5.40 -7.65 -21.13
C VAL A 53 6.02 -7.86 -19.75
N GLY A 54 7.33 -8.10 -19.69
CA GLY A 54 8.11 -8.11 -18.45
C GLY A 54 7.52 -8.89 -17.28
N GLY A 55 7.00 -10.10 -17.50
CA GLY A 55 6.36 -10.92 -16.46
C GLY A 55 4.87 -10.61 -16.20
N ASN A 56 4.32 -9.54 -16.77
CA ASN A 56 2.88 -9.27 -16.76
C ASN A 56 2.18 -10.07 -17.86
N THR A 57 1.45 -11.11 -17.47
CA THR A 57 0.77 -12.07 -18.37
C THR A 57 -0.55 -11.56 -18.95
N GLY A 58 -0.94 -10.32 -18.67
CA GLY A 58 -2.14 -9.72 -19.23
C GLY A 58 -2.11 -9.66 -20.76
N THR A 59 -3.23 -10.03 -21.40
CA THR A 59 -3.37 -10.07 -22.87
C THR A 59 -4.14 -8.87 -23.44
N THR A 60 -4.62 -7.97 -22.58
CA THR A 60 -5.16 -6.67 -22.98
C THR A 60 -4.44 -5.55 -22.24
N LEU A 61 -4.44 -4.35 -22.83
CA LEU A 61 -3.78 -3.19 -22.24
C LEU A 61 -4.38 -2.85 -20.87
N GLY A 62 -5.70 -2.95 -20.72
CA GLY A 62 -6.38 -2.75 -19.44
C GLY A 62 -5.99 -3.78 -18.39
N GLN A 63 -5.91 -5.06 -18.78
CA GLN A 63 -5.47 -6.12 -17.87
C GLN A 63 -4.03 -5.89 -17.41
N GLN A 64 -3.13 -5.49 -18.32
CA GLN A 64 -1.74 -5.19 -17.94
C GLN A 64 -1.66 -4.02 -16.97
N ARG A 65 -2.40 -2.93 -17.21
CA ARG A 65 -2.47 -1.78 -16.29
C ARG A 65 -2.96 -2.20 -14.90
N LEU A 66 -4.01 -3.01 -14.83
CA LEU A 66 -4.58 -3.48 -13.56
C LEU A 66 -3.61 -4.41 -12.83
N ASN A 67 -2.95 -5.32 -13.55
CA ASN A 67 -1.94 -6.20 -12.98
C ASN A 67 -0.76 -5.40 -12.40
N ALA A 68 -0.26 -4.39 -13.13
CA ALA A 68 0.81 -3.54 -12.65
C ALA A 68 0.43 -2.76 -11.39
N PHE A 69 -0.79 -2.24 -11.33
CA PHE A 69 -1.23 -1.53 -10.14
C PHE A 69 -1.48 -2.46 -8.95
N ASN A 70 -1.95 -3.69 -9.18
CA ASN A 70 -2.03 -4.72 -8.14
C ASN A 70 -0.64 -5.16 -7.66
N GLU A 71 0.36 -5.24 -8.53
CA GLU A 71 1.72 -5.56 -8.12
C GLU A 71 2.32 -4.44 -7.25
N ALA A 72 2.10 -3.18 -7.61
CA ALA A 72 2.44 -2.05 -6.74
C ALA A 72 1.71 -2.13 -5.39
N ALA A 73 0.42 -2.46 -5.38
CA ALA A 73 -0.36 -2.65 -4.16
C ALA A 73 0.18 -3.81 -3.30
N ARG A 74 0.64 -4.90 -3.91
CA ARG A 74 1.27 -6.04 -3.21
C ARG A 74 2.58 -5.63 -2.54
N ILE A 75 3.44 -4.90 -3.26
CA ILE A 75 4.73 -4.41 -2.73
C ILE A 75 4.48 -3.49 -1.52
N TRP A 76 3.63 -2.47 -1.68
CA TRP A 76 3.32 -1.55 -0.58
C TRP A 76 2.61 -2.24 0.58
N GLY A 77 1.66 -3.13 0.30
CA GLY A 77 0.96 -3.91 1.32
C GLY A 77 1.90 -4.76 2.17
N SER A 78 2.97 -5.30 1.57
CA SER A 78 4.00 -6.05 2.30
C SER A 78 4.88 -5.20 3.23
N THR A 79 4.94 -3.88 2.96
CA THR A 79 5.80 -2.94 3.70
C THR A 79 5.02 -2.20 4.80
N LEU A 80 3.74 -1.95 4.58
CA LEU A 80 2.88 -1.19 5.49
C LEU A 80 2.28 -2.08 6.60
N ASP A 81 2.17 -1.51 7.79
CA ASP A 81 1.55 -2.14 8.95
C ASP A 81 0.11 -1.63 9.16
N SER A 82 -0.86 -2.45 8.82
CA SER A 82 -2.28 -2.17 9.05
C SER A 82 -3.09 -3.46 9.07
N ASN A 83 -3.89 -3.64 10.11
CA ASN A 83 -4.91 -4.69 10.16
C ASN A 83 -6.26 -4.25 9.56
N VAL A 84 -6.36 -3.00 9.08
CA VAL A 84 -7.53 -2.47 8.38
C VAL A 84 -7.23 -2.42 6.88
N ILE A 85 -8.18 -2.90 6.06
CA ILE A 85 -8.08 -2.85 4.60
C ILE A 85 -7.99 -1.40 4.13
N ILE A 86 -7.11 -1.13 3.16
CA ILE A 86 -6.98 0.16 2.50
C ILE A 86 -7.55 0.02 1.10
N THR A 87 -8.66 0.71 0.81
CA THR A 87 -9.28 0.70 -0.51
C THR A 87 -8.77 1.89 -1.32
N VAL A 88 -8.25 1.61 -2.51
CA VAL A 88 -7.74 2.62 -3.44
C VAL A 88 -8.66 2.68 -4.65
N ARG A 89 -9.45 3.75 -4.75
CA ARG A 89 -10.19 4.06 -5.98
C ARG A 89 -9.23 4.54 -7.04
N ALA A 90 -9.23 3.90 -8.20
CA ALA A 90 -8.29 4.20 -9.26
C ALA A 90 -8.99 4.30 -10.61
N GLN A 91 -8.56 5.27 -11.41
CA GLN A 91 -9.05 5.50 -12.77
C GLN A 91 -7.94 6.02 -13.69
N TRP A 92 -8.19 5.99 -14.99
CA TRP A 92 -7.38 6.58 -16.03
C TRP A 92 -8.18 7.67 -16.74
N THR A 93 -7.71 8.91 -16.68
CA THR A 93 -8.30 10.02 -17.43
C THR A 93 -7.25 10.74 -18.26
N ALA A 94 -7.68 11.55 -19.22
CA ALA A 94 -6.76 12.51 -19.84
C ALA A 94 -6.28 13.49 -18.77
N LEU A 95 -4.97 13.63 -18.63
CA LEU A 95 -4.33 14.64 -17.78
C LEU A 95 -3.50 15.58 -18.65
N THR A 96 -3.17 16.76 -18.10
CA THR A 96 -2.41 17.79 -18.82
C THR A 96 -1.09 17.23 -19.34
N CYS A 97 -0.85 17.42 -20.64
CA CYS A 97 0.41 17.09 -21.28
C CYS A 97 0.63 17.88 -22.56
N THR A 98 1.87 17.85 -23.03
CA THR A 98 2.38 18.29 -24.33
C THR A 98 3.24 17.18 -24.91
N ALA A 99 3.74 17.34 -26.14
CA ALA A 99 4.66 16.38 -26.76
C ALA A 99 5.90 16.07 -25.91
N THR A 100 6.31 16.97 -25.00
CA THR A 100 7.55 16.85 -24.20
C THR A 100 7.35 16.92 -22.68
N SER A 101 6.11 17.02 -22.20
CA SER A 101 5.81 17.10 -20.77
C SER A 101 4.46 16.47 -20.46
N ALA A 102 4.32 15.82 -19.30
CA ALA A 102 3.03 15.27 -18.89
C ALA A 102 2.91 15.22 -17.37
N VAL A 103 1.69 15.42 -16.88
CA VAL A 103 1.29 14.90 -15.57
C VAL A 103 1.12 13.39 -15.73
N LEU A 104 1.88 12.59 -15.00
CA LEU A 104 1.79 11.13 -15.04
C LEU A 104 0.54 10.63 -14.30
N GLY A 105 0.25 11.23 -13.15
CA GLY A 105 -0.90 10.88 -12.35
C GLY A 105 -1.03 11.77 -11.12
N SER A 106 -2.05 11.49 -10.31
CA SER A 106 -2.28 12.10 -9.02
C SER A 106 -2.82 11.07 -8.03
N ALA A 107 -2.59 11.30 -6.74
CA ALA A 107 -3.09 10.48 -5.66
C ALA A 107 -3.37 11.34 -4.43
N GLY A 108 -4.39 10.99 -3.65
CA GLY A 108 -4.68 11.68 -2.41
C GLY A 108 -5.67 10.92 -1.52
N ALA A 109 -5.62 11.21 -0.23
CA ALA A 109 -6.63 10.73 0.71
C ALA A 109 -8.00 11.33 0.35
N THR A 110 -9.06 10.52 0.40
CA THR A 110 -10.43 10.97 0.14
C THR A 110 -11.09 11.60 1.37
N THR A 111 -10.65 11.19 2.56
CA THR A 111 -11.13 11.69 3.84
C THR A 111 -9.95 12.02 4.75
N VAL A 112 -10.18 12.95 5.66
CA VAL A 112 -9.27 13.30 6.75
C VAL A 112 -10.02 13.28 8.06
N HIS A 113 -9.34 12.83 9.12
CA HIS A 113 -9.93 12.65 10.45
C HIS A 113 -9.01 13.28 11.50
N ALA A 114 -9.62 13.87 12.53
CA ALA A 114 -8.92 14.40 13.70
C ALA A 114 -9.69 14.00 14.97
N ASN A 115 -9.00 13.97 16.10
CA ASN A 115 -9.61 13.74 17.43
C ASN A 115 -10.42 12.43 17.55
N PHE A 116 -10.04 11.39 16.79
CA PHE A 116 -10.63 10.06 16.88
C PHE A 116 -9.94 9.21 17.97
N ALA A 117 -10.52 8.05 18.30
CA ALA A 117 -9.95 7.16 19.30
C ALA A 117 -8.53 6.73 18.92
N ASN A 118 -7.62 6.72 19.90
CA ASN A 118 -6.20 6.40 19.73
C ASN A 118 -5.39 7.39 18.86
N ALA A 119 -5.95 8.52 18.43
CA ALA A 119 -5.20 9.56 17.75
C ALA A 119 -3.99 10.01 18.61
N PRO A 120 -2.74 9.93 18.10
CA PRO A 120 -1.56 10.18 18.91
C PRO A 120 -1.38 11.67 19.26
N PHE A 121 -1.90 12.55 18.40
CA PHE A 121 -1.91 13.99 18.65
C PHE A 121 -3.33 14.53 18.49
N GLN A 122 -3.76 15.32 19.48
CA GLN A 122 -5.02 16.07 19.39
C GLN A 122 -4.87 17.24 18.41
N ASN A 123 -5.99 17.66 17.82
CA ASN A 123 -6.09 18.73 16.83
C ASN A 123 -5.16 18.56 15.62
N SER A 124 -4.84 17.31 15.26
CA SER A 124 -4.03 16.94 14.11
C SER A 124 -4.87 16.14 13.12
N TRP A 125 -4.73 16.44 11.83
CA TRP A 125 -5.47 15.77 10.75
C TRP A 125 -4.65 14.63 10.15
N TYR A 126 -5.30 13.49 9.98
CA TYR A 126 -4.73 12.28 9.42
C TYR A 126 -5.55 11.85 8.20
N GLY A 127 -4.89 11.41 7.13
CA GLY A 127 -5.59 10.80 5.99
C GLY A 127 -6.30 9.50 6.40
N GLY A 128 -7.42 9.20 5.75
CA GLY A 128 -8.32 8.08 6.07
C GLY A 128 -7.61 6.75 6.38
N ALA A 129 -6.71 6.29 5.51
CA ALA A 129 -5.97 5.04 5.73
C ALA A 129 -5.16 5.03 7.04
N LEU A 130 -4.47 6.12 7.34
CA LEU A 130 -3.67 6.24 8.55
C LEU A 130 -4.57 6.37 9.79
N ALA A 131 -5.68 7.11 9.69
CA ALA A 131 -6.64 7.24 10.76
C ALA A 131 -7.28 5.89 11.10
N ASN A 132 -7.72 5.13 10.09
CA ASN A 132 -8.27 3.79 10.22
C ASN A 132 -7.27 2.84 10.91
N LYS A 133 -6.00 2.86 10.47
CA LYS A 133 -4.91 2.08 11.07
C LYS A 133 -4.69 2.40 12.54
N ILE A 134 -4.70 3.70 12.90
CA ILE A 134 -4.48 4.13 14.29
C ILE A 134 -5.69 3.77 15.16
N ASN A 135 -6.90 3.97 14.64
CA ASN A 135 -8.15 3.63 15.32
C ASN A 135 -8.31 2.11 15.51
N GLY A 136 -7.78 1.31 14.57
CA GLY A 136 -7.93 -0.15 14.53
C GLY A 136 -9.23 -0.61 13.86
N ALA A 137 -10.00 0.32 13.28
CA ALA A 137 -11.22 0.06 12.54
C ALA A 137 -11.47 1.17 11.51
N ASP A 138 -12.22 0.84 10.46
CA ASP A 138 -12.61 1.80 9.43
C ASP A 138 -13.58 2.86 9.98
N LEU A 139 -13.16 4.13 9.90
CA LEU A 139 -13.91 5.29 10.37
C LEU A 139 -14.95 5.80 9.38
N ASN A 140 -14.86 5.41 8.10
CA ASN A 140 -15.70 5.97 7.03
C ASN A 140 -16.57 4.92 6.31
N VAL A 141 -16.31 3.62 6.53
CA VAL A 141 -17.05 2.38 6.17
C VAL A 141 -17.29 2.15 4.67
N THR A 142 -17.65 3.16 3.90
CA THR A 142 -18.06 3.03 2.49
C THR A 142 -17.18 3.83 1.52
N THR A 143 -16.25 4.64 2.01
CA THR A 143 -15.49 5.56 1.16
C THR A 143 -14.07 5.05 0.98
N PRO A 144 -13.62 4.76 -0.25
CA PRO A 144 -12.23 4.35 -0.48
C PRO A 144 -11.24 5.34 0.12
N GLU A 145 -10.23 4.88 0.85
CA GLU A 145 -9.29 5.74 1.58
C GLU A 145 -8.47 6.65 0.67
N ILE A 146 -8.13 6.17 -0.54
CA ILE A 146 -7.27 6.86 -1.49
C ILE A 146 -7.98 6.93 -2.84
N ASN A 147 -7.88 8.08 -3.50
CA ASN A 147 -8.25 8.23 -4.91
C ASN A 147 -6.99 8.49 -5.73
N THR A 148 -6.79 7.70 -6.79
CA THR A 148 -5.67 7.83 -7.73
C THR A 148 -6.18 8.04 -9.15
N ASN A 149 -5.41 8.78 -9.94
CA ASN A 149 -5.71 9.03 -11.34
C ASN A 149 -4.42 8.91 -12.16
N PHE A 150 -4.48 8.23 -13.31
CA PHE A 150 -3.35 8.03 -14.21
C PHE A 150 -3.64 8.64 -15.57
N ASN A 151 -2.60 9.16 -16.24
CA ASN A 151 -2.77 9.78 -17.55
C ASN A 151 -2.97 8.73 -18.64
N VAL A 152 -4.19 8.64 -19.18
CA VAL A 152 -4.53 7.70 -20.26
C VAL A 152 -3.85 8.01 -21.60
N ASN A 153 -3.33 9.22 -21.77
CA ASN A 153 -2.71 9.65 -23.02
C ASN A 153 -1.19 9.50 -23.06
N LEU A 154 -0.56 9.10 -21.96
CA LEU A 154 0.91 9.04 -21.86
C LEU A 154 1.52 8.18 -22.98
N GLY A 155 2.54 8.70 -23.65
CA GLY A 155 3.24 8.05 -24.76
C GLY A 155 2.70 8.40 -26.15
N LYS A 156 1.53 9.06 -26.25
CA LYS A 156 0.99 9.55 -27.53
C LYS A 156 1.80 10.73 -28.07
N THR A 157 1.65 11.03 -29.35
CA THR A 157 2.43 12.08 -30.06
C THR A 157 2.36 13.46 -29.42
N ASP A 158 1.25 13.78 -28.76
CA ASP A 158 0.97 15.06 -28.09
C ASP A 158 1.08 14.96 -26.56
N CYS A 159 1.57 13.85 -26.01
CA CYS A 159 1.58 13.58 -24.59
C CYS A 159 2.79 12.73 -24.16
N LEU A 160 3.92 13.41 -23.93
CA LEU A 160 5.23 12.80 -23.66
C LEU A 160 5.56 11.71 -24.70
N ASN A 161 5.77 12.16 -25.95
CA ASN A 161 5.80 11.31 -27.13
C ASN A 161 6.80 10.17 -27.01
N GLY A 162 6.33 8.93 -27.22
CA GLY A 162 7.16 7.73 -27.20
C GLY A 162 7.50 7.20 -25.81
N SER A 163 6.99 7.82 -24.74
CA SER A 163 7.26 7.44 -23.36
C SER A 163 5.98 6.99 -22.64
N PRO A 164 5.38 5.83 -23.00
CA PRO A 164 4.23 5.28 -22.28
C PRO A 164 4.65 4.75 -20.90
N PHE A 165 3.66 4.40 -20.07
CA PHE A 165 3.92 3.62 -18.86
C PHE A 165 4.51 2.24 -19.22
N TYR A 166 5.58 1.85 -18.54
CA TYR A 166 6.02 0.46 -18.52
C TYR A 166 5.11 -0.35 -17.59
N LEU A 167 4.63 -1.50 -18.07
CA LEU A 167 3.65 -2.34 -17.36
C LEU A 167 4.20 -3.70 -16.94
N GLY A 168 5.51 -3.95 -17.14
CA GLY A 168 6.20 -5.15 -16.65
C GLY A 168 6.64 -5.03 -15.19
N PHE A 169 7.08 -6.15 -14.61
CA PHE A 169 7.53 -6.31 -13.22
C PHE A 169 9.00 -6.74 -13.11
N ASP A 170 9.73 -6.69 -14.22
CA ASP A 170 11.07 -7.26 -14.40
C ASP A 170 12.18 -6.20 -14.35
N GLU A 171 11.91 -5.04 -13.75
CA GLU A 171 12.88 -3.96 -13.52
C GLU A 171 13.47 -3.34 -14.82
N ASN A 172 12.76 -3.48 -15.94
CA ASN A 172 13.17 -2.97 -17.26
C ASN A 172 12.47 -1.65 -17.65
N GLU A 173 12.01 -0.84 -16.69
CA GLU A 173 11.27 0.42 -16.89
C GLU A 173 12.04 1.57 -17.58
N GLY A 174 13.27 1.34 -18.06
CA GLY A 174 14.12 2.36 -18.70
C GLY A 174 14.75 3.34 -17.70
N THR A 175 15.74 4.12 -18.12
CA THR A 175 16.56 4.93 -17.19
C THR A 175 16.05 6.34 -16.89
N GLY A 176 14.94 6.77 -17.51
CA GLY A 176 14.36 8.11 -17.32
C GLY A 176 15.16 9.26 -17.93
#